data_AF-A0A1H7N2U3-F1
#
_entry.id   AF-A0A1H7N2U3-F1
#
_cell.length_a   1.000
_cell.length_b   1.000
_cell.length_c   1.000
_cell.angle_alpha   90.00
_cell.angle_beta   90.00
_cell.angle_gamma   90.00
#
_symmetry.space_group_name_H-M   'P 1'
#
loop_
_entity.id
_entity.type
_entity.pdbx_description
1 polymer ?
#
loop_
_entity_poly.entity_id
_entity_poly.type
_entity_poly.pdbx_seq_one_letter_code
_entity_poly.pdbx_strand_id
1 'polypeptide(L)' 'MINIHSRKEFINFLEGLLKEYPENWENHKMEDFLEAMIRYSDAVQQYYKNTDQGINADEAQWKVFADIIKGASMYE' A
#
# COMPACT_ATOMS: atom_id res chain seq x y z
N MET A 1 -10.03 6.06 0.09
CA MET A 1 -9.32 5.42 1.22
C MET A 1 -9.57 3.92 1.12
N ILE A 2 -8.52 3.10 1.08
CA ILE A 2 -8.65 1.64 0.97
C ILE A 2 -9.21 1.12 2.29
N ASN A 3 -10.27 0.31 2.25
CA ASN A 3 -10.93 -0.21 3.44
C ASN A 3 -10.90 -1.74 3.41
N ILE A 4 -9.93 -2.35 4.09
CA ILE A 4 -9.67 -3.79 4.06
C ILE A 4 -9.51 -4.29 5.49
N HIS A 5 -10.39 -5.19 5.91
CA HIS A 5 -10.46 -5.72 7.28
C HIS A 5 -10.19 -7.22 7.34
N SER A 6 -10.20 -7.90 6.19
CA SER A 6 -10.08 -9.34 6.10
C SER A 6 -9.06 -9.79 5.05
N ARG A 7 -8.55 -11.00 5.23
CA ARG A 7 -7.70 -11.69 4.25
C ARG A 7 -8.37 -11.77 2.86
N LYS A 8 -9.70 -11.98 2.81
CA LYS A 8 -10.42 -12.10 1.54
C LYS A 8 -10.47 -10.78 0.78
N GLU A 9 -10.72 -9.68 1.48
CA GLU A 9 -10.67 -8.33 0.89
C GLU A 9 -9.26 -7.98 0.42
N PHE A 10 -8.23 -8.39 1.18
CA PHE A 10 -6.84 -8.23 0.76
C PHE A 10 -6.51 -8.99 -0.53
N ILE A 11 -7.00 -10.23 -0.67
CA ILE A 11 -6.85 -11.00 -1.92
C ILE A 11 -7.52 -10.28 -3.09
N ASN A 12 -8.77 -9.81 -2.92
CA ASN A 12 -9.48 -9.07 -3.97
C ASN A 12 -8.72 -7.79 -4.39
N PHE A 13 -8.08 -7.11 -3.42
CA PHE A 13 -7.22 -5.96 -3.69
C PHE A 13 -6.00 -6.33 -4.54
N LEU A 14 -5.30 -7.44 -4.21
CA LEU A 14 -4.16 -7.92 -4.99
C LEU A 14 -4.57 -8.33 -6.42
N GLU A 15 -5.72 -8.99 -6.58
CA GLU A 15 -6.27 -9.34 -7.90
C GLU A 15 -6.59 -8.10 -8.75
N GLY A 16 -7.06 -7.02 -8.11
CA GLY A 16 -7.27 -5.72 -8.74
C GLY A 16 -5.96 -5.09 -9.21
N LEU A 17 -4.96 -5.04 -8.31
CA LEU A 17 -3.62 -4.51 -8.64
C LEU A 17 -2.96 -5.26 -9.79
N LEU A 18 -3.07 -6.59 -9.83
CA LEU A 18 -2.51 -7.41 -10.89
C LEU A 18 -3.08 -7.06 -12.27
N LYS A 19 -4.35 -6.64 -12.34
CA LYS A 19 -4.99 -6.19 -13.59
C LYS A 19 -4.56 -4.79 -14.02
N GLU A 20 -4.19 -3.93 -13.06
CA GLU A 20 -3.70 -2.56 -13.31
C GLU A 20 -2.22 -2.53 -13.72
N TYR A 21 -1.45 -3.57 -13.35
CA TYR A 21 -0.04 -3.70 -13.68
C TYR A 21 0.18 -4.16 -15.14
N PRO A 22 1.17 -3.62 -15.88
CA PRO A 22 2.09 -2.54 -15.48
C PRO A 22 1.60 -1.14 -15.89
N GLU A 23 0.53 -1.03 -16.67
CA GLU A 23 0.16 0.22 -17.36
C GLU A 23 -0.04 1.42 -16.43
N ASN A 24 -0.41 1.20 -15.17
CA ASN A 24 -0.66 2.27 -14.18
C ASN A 24 0.33 2.31 -13.02
N TRP A 25 1.46 1.59 -13.12
CA TRP A 25 2.49 1.57 -12.07
C TRP A 25 3.66 2.47 -12.46
N GLU A 26 4.03 3.38 -11.57
CA GLU A 26 5.26 4.17 -11.73
C GLU A 26 6.48 3.25 -11.56
N ASN A 27 6.50 2.50 -10.45
CA ASN A 27 7.55 1.56 -10.09
C ASN A 27 7.26 0.16 -10.63
N HIS A 28 7.42 -0.04 -11.94
CA HIS A 28 7.12 -1.32 -12.61
C HIS A 28 8.29 -2.33 -12.59
N LYS A 29 9.51 -1.91 -12.21
CA LYS A 29 10.60 -2.83 -11.92
C LYS A 29 10.52 -3.30 -10.47
N MET A 30 10.89 -4.55 -10.23
CA MET A 30 10.80 -5.15 -8.89
C MET A 30 11.67 -4.41 -7.87
N GLU A 31 12.87 -4.02 -8.26
CA GLU A 31 13.80 -3.29 -7.40
C GLU A 31 13.22 -1.92 -6.99
N ASP A 32 12.76 -1.13 -7.96
CA ASP A 32 12.15 0.18 -7.73
C ASP A 32 10.91 0.06 -6.83
N PHE A 33 10.08 -0.97 -7.06
CA PHE A 33 8.89 -1.23 -6.26
C PHE A 33 9.22 -1.60 -4.80
N LEU A 34 10.24 -2.45 -4.58
CA LEU A 34 10.66 -2.84 -3.24
C LEU A 34 11.28 -1.65 -2.49
N GLU A 35 12.07 -0.82 -3.16
CA GLU A 35 12.60 0.41 -2.58
C GLU A 35 11.47 1.38 -2.18
N ALA A 36 10.47 1.54 -3.04
CA ALA A 36 9.30 2.36 -2.75
C ALA A 36 8.46 1.80 -1.59
N MET A 37 8.31 0.48 -1.51
CA MET A 37 7.67 -0.17 -0.36
C MET A 37 8.40 0.13 0.96
N ILE A 38 9.74 0.13 0.96
CA ILE A 38 10.52 0.47 2.16
C ILE A 38 10.27 1.92 2.56
N ARG A 39 10.40 2.88 1.62
CA ARG A 39 10.18 4.31 1.88
C ARG A 39 8.77 4.59 2.36
N TYR A 40 7.77 4.00 1.71
CA TYR A 40 6.37 4.21 2.09
C TYR A 40 6.04 3.57 3.44
N SER A 41 6.61 2.41 3.76
CA SER A 41 6.43 1.78 5.08
C SER A 41 6.92 2.67 6.23
N ASP A 42 8.03 3.39 6.03
CA ASP A 42 8.55 4.35 7.01
C ASP A 42 7.64 5.60 7.14
N ALA A 43 7.06 6.04 6.02
CA ALA A 43 6.24 7.26 5.96
C ALA A 43 4.75 7.07 6.32
N VAL A 44 4.20 5.85 6.21
CA VAL A 44 2.74 5.62 6.23
C VAL A 44 2.09 6.05 7.55
N GLN A 45 2.78 5.92 8.68
CA GLN A 45 2.26 6.39 9.97
C GLN A 45 2.06 7.90 9.97
N GLN A 46 2.96 8.67 9.34
CA GLN A 46 2.82 10.12 9.25
C GLN A 46 1.67 10.50 8.31
N TYR A 47 1.45 9.75 7.23
CA TYR A 47 0.27 9.92 6.37
C TYR A 47 -1.05 9.72 7.15
N TYR A 48 -1.15 8.67 7.98
CA TYR A 48 -2.33 8.43 8.82
C TYR A 48 -2.57 9.55 9.84
N LYS A 49 -1.50 10.10 10.45
CA LYS A 49 -1.59 11.27 11.34
C LYS A 49 -2.06 12.51 10.59
N ASN A 50 -1.49 12.79 9.41
CA ASN A 50 -1.82 13.98 8.62
C ASN A 50 -3.25 13.97 8.05
N THR A 51 -3.89 12.81 8.04
CA THR A 51 -5.23 12.60 7.48
C THR A 51 -6.24 12.14 8.54
N ASP A 52 -5.90 12.26 9.83
CA ASP A 52 -6.76 11.94 10.97
C ASP A 52 -7.42 10.54 10.90
N GLN A 53 -6.71 9.54 10.37
CA GLN A 53 -7.27 8.20 10.16
C GLN A 53 -7.35 7.36 11.43
N GLY A 54 -6.63 7.72 12.50
CA GLY A 54 -6.63 6.96 13.76
C GLY A 54 -6.05 5.53 13.65
N ILE A 55 -5.19 5.28 12.66
CA ILE A 55 -4.57 3.98 12.41
C ILE A 55 -3.16 3.94 13.01
N ASN A 56 -2.81 2.79 13.61
CA ASN A 56 -1.50 2.49 14.12
C ASN A 56 -0.77 1.50 13.18
N ALA A 57 0.22 1.97 12.44
CA ALA A 57 0.99 1.17 11.49
C ALA A 57 1.95 0.18 12.15
N ASP A 58 2.23 0.34 13.46
CA ASP A 58 2.97 -0.67 14.24
C ASP A 58 2.12 -1.93 14.51
N GLU A 59 0.82 -1.85 14.28
CA GLU A 59 -0.08 -3.00 14.31
C GLU A 59 -0.24 -3.58 12.90
N ALA A 60 0.13 -4.86 12.74
CA ALA A 60 -0.01 -5.55 11.47
C ALA A 60 -1.51 -5.71 11.11
N GLN A 61 -1.99 -4.89 10.18
CA GLN A 61 -3.36 -4.88 9.69
C GLN A 61 -3.40 -5.00 8.17
N TRP A 62 -4.39 -5.72 7.62
CA TRP A 62 -4.52 -5.89 6.17
C TRP A 62 -4.61 -4.57 5.39
N LYS A 63 -5.28 -3.57 5.97
CA LYS A 63 -5.33 -2.21 5.42
C LYS A 63 -3.93 -1.58 5.32
N VAL A 64 -3.10 -1.72 6.35
CA VAL A 64 -1.74 -1.13 6.36
C VAL A 64 -0.90 -1.73 5.25
N PHE A 65 -0.92 -3.05 5.07
CA PHE A 65 -0.24 -3.70 3.94
C PHE A 65 -0.75 -3.22 2.58
N ALA A 66 -2.06 -3.04 2.43
CA ALA A 66 -2.64 -2.57 1.18
C ALA A 66 -2.30 -1.11 0.86
N ASP A 67 -2.29 -0.24 1.87
CA ASP A 67 -1.86 1.15 1.70
C ASP A 67 -0.38 1.22 1.31
N ILE A 68 0.50 0.39 1.91
CA ILE A 68 1.92 0.31 1.55
C ILE A 68 2.09 -0.13 0.10
N ILE A 69 1.44 -1.21 -0.32
CA ILE A 69 1.53 -1.74 -1.69
C ILE A 69 1.00 -0.72 -2.70
N LYS A 70 -0.16 -0.10 -2.42
CA LYS A 70 -0.73 0.90 -3.34
C LYS A 70 0.14 2.15 -3.39
N GLY A 71 0.64 2.61 -2.24
CA GLY A 71 1.59 3.72 -2.15
C GLY A 71 2.82 3.47 -3.01
N ALA A 72 3.49 2.34 -2.82
CA ALA A 72 4.68 1.95 -3.57
C ALA A 72 4.43 1.76 -5.08
N SER A 73 3.22 1.38 -5.49
CA SER A 73 2.88 1.27 -6.92
C SER A 73 2.75 2.62 -7.63
N MET A 74 2.50 3.70 -6.87
CA MET A 74 2.10 5.01 -7.39
C MET A 74 3.04 6.17 -7.05
N TYR A 75 3.97 5.98 -6.10
CA TYR A 75 4.86 7.02 -5.60
C TYR A 75 6.25 6.43 -5.37
N GLU A 76 7.29 7.27 -5.47
CA GLU A 76 8.68 6.94 -5.09
C GLU A 76 8.78 6.53 -3.62
#